data_AF-A0A651DV43-F1
#
_entry.id   AF-A0A651DV43-F1
#
_cell.length_a   1.000
_cell.length_b   1.000
_cell.length_c   1.000
_cell.angle_alpha   90.00
_cell.angle_beta   90.00
_cell.angle_gamma   90.00
#
_symmetry.space_group_name_H-M   'P 1'
#
loop_
_entity.id
_entity.type
_entity.pdbx_description
1 polymer ?
#
loop_
_entity_poly.entity_id
_entity_poly.type
_entity_poly.pdbx_seq_one_letter_code
_entity_poly.pdbx_strand_id
1 'polypeptide(L)'
;MRISAFVLAGLLLLGSATALEGQNARIGFIDSEVILQAAPGAMQAQQAFDQDMERYRQEIQRLGQELENLIDSYQRQQSALNPEAREIREQEIRLKETQFQQRVEELEMEAAERQQELVEPILQEMTDAIESIRSEGNYAMIFDAAQRSIIAADPALDLTDEVIRRLQQNSDRDN
;
A
#
# COMPACT_ATOMS: atom_id res chain seq x y z
N MET A 1 -24.84 46.77 -69.60
CA MET A 1 -24.16 45.50 -69.90
C MET A 1 -23.09 45.34 -68.82
N ARG A 2 -23.43 44.73 -67.68
CA ARG A 2 -23.42 43.28 -67.37
C ARG A 2 -22.01 42.68 -67.37
N ILE A 3 -21.62 42.18 -66.19
CA ILE A 3 -20.61 41.14 -65.90
C ILE A 3 -19.17 41.71 -65.93
N SER A 4 -18.39 41.69 -64.84
CA SER A 4 -17.95 40.47 -64.15
C SER A 4 -17.79 40.65 -62.64
N ALA A 5 -18.79 40.20 -61.91
CA ALA A 5 -18.79 39.96 -60.47
C ALA A 5 -17.96 38.72 -60.07
N PHE A 6 -16.82 38.47 -60.73
CA PHE A 6 -16.05 37.22 -60.57
C PHE A 6 -14.62 37.40 -60.06
N VAL A 7 -14.16 38.62 -59.81
CA VAL A 7 -12.82 38.86 -59.24
C VAL A 7 -12.87 39.12 -57.73
N LEU A 8 -14.05 39.35 -57.16
CA LEU A 8 -14.26 39.57 -55.72
C LEU A 8 -14.73 38.31 -54.96
N ALA A 9 -14.56 37.13 -55.56
CA ALA A 9 -14.88 35.83 -54.95
C ALA A 9 -13.63 34.98 -54.67
N GLY A 10 -12.43 35.58 -54.73
CA GLY A 10 -11.15 34.87 -54.59
C GLY A 10 -10.31 35.24 -53.36
N LEU A 11 -10.82 36.08 -52.44
CA LEU A 11 -9.95 36.75 -51.45
C LEU A 11 -10.51 36.85 -50.02
N LEU A 12 -11.38 35.92 -49.60
CA LEU A 12 -12.02 36.03 -48.28
C LEU A 12 -12.26 34.74 -47.50
N LEU A 13 -11.49 33.67 -47.74
CA LEU A 13 -11.45 32.50 -46.83
C LEU A 13 -10.04 31.88 -46.73
N LEU A 14 -9.00 32.72 -46.78
CA LEU A 14 -7.68 32.38 -46.26
C LEU A 14 -7.70 32.63 -44.74
N GLY A 15 -7.52 31.57 -43.95
CA GLY A 15 -7.02 31.70 -42.58
C GLY A 15 -8.00 31.46 -41.44
N SER A 16 -8.60 30.28 -41.38
CA SER A 16 -8.86 29.63 -40.08
C SER A 16 -7.87 28.49 -39.91
N ALA A 17 -6.57 28.77 -39.98
CA ALA A 17 -5.62 27.97 -39.25
C ALA A 17 -5.87 28.31 -37.78
N THR A 18 -6.90 27.70 -37.19
CA THR A 18 -6.86 27.46 -35.74
C THR A 18 -5.56 26.70 -35.56
N ALA A 19 -4.53 27.37 -35.04
CA ALA A 19 -3.45 26.65 -34.42
C ALA A 19 -4.14 25.66 -33.49
N LEU A 20 -4.06 24.37 -33.82
CA LEU A 20 -4.20 23.35 -32.81
C LEU A 20 -3.05 23.66 -31.86
N GLU A 21 -3.31 24.52 -30.88
CA GLU A 21 -2.58 24.45 -29.62
C GLU A 21 -2.79 23.00 -29.20
N GLY A 22 -1.78 22.17 -29.46
CA GLY A 22 -1.76 20.83 -28.91
C GLY A 22 -2.08 21.01 -27.44
N GLN A 23 -3.15 20.38 -26.96
CA GLN A 23 -3.43 20.34 -25.54
C GLN A 23 -2.16 19.78 -24.92
N ASN A 24 -1.32 20.65 -24.35
CA ASN A 24 -0.12 20.24 -23.66
C ASN A 24 -0.64 19.49 -22.45
N ALA A 25 -0.72 18.17 -22.59
CA ALA A 25 -1.18 17.26 -21.57
C ALA A 25 -0.36 17.53 -20.32
N ARG A 26 -0.99 18.09 -19.29
CA ARG A 26 -0.30 18.36 -18.02
C ARG A 26 0.03 17.01 -17.39
N ILE A 27 1.28 16.84 -17.01
CA ILE A 27 1.73 15.69 -16.24
C ILE A 27 2.22 16.19 -14.90
N GLY A 28 1.98 15.41 -13.85
CA GLY A 28 2.52 15.65 -12.52
C GLY A 28 3.22 14.41 -12.00
N PHE A 29 3.89 14.54 -10.87
CA PHE A 29 4.37 13.39 -10.12
C PHE A 29 4.11 13.57 -8.62
N ILE A 30 4.15 12.46 -7.89
CA ILE A 30 4.03 12.41 -6.44
C ILE A 30 5.07 11.44 -5.88
N ASP A 31 5.34 11.53 -4.59
CA ASP A 31 6.00 10.48 -3.82
C ASP A 31 4.95 9.78 -2.93
N SER A 32 4.52 8.59 -3.34
CA SER A 32 3.47 7.84 -2.63
C SER A 32 3.92 7.38 -1.24
N GLU A 33 5.21 7.11 -1.03
CA GLU A 33 5.75 6.73 0.28
C GLU A 33 5.67 7.91 1.26
N VAL A 34 6.03 9.10 0.81
CA VAL A 34 5.92 10.33 1.62
C VAL A 34 4.47 10.66 1.93
N ILE A 35 3.56 10.53 0.95
CA ILE A 35 2.13 10.76 1.16
C ILE A 35 1.56 9.76 2.17
N LEU A 36 1.84 8.47 2.00
CA LEU A 36 1.34 7.42 2.89
C LEU A 36 1.81 7.64 4.34
N GLN A 37 3.07 8.03 4.54
CA GLN A 37 3.61 8.32 5.87
C GLN A 37 2.96 9.55 6.52
N ALA A 38 2.55 10.54 5.73
CA ALA A 38 1.93 11.77 6.19
C ALA A 38 0.39 11.71 6.26
N ALA A 39 -0.21 10.64 5.76
CA ALA A 39 -1.66 10.49 5.68
C ALA A 39 -2.31 10.42 7.06
N PRO A 40 -3.52 11.01 7.23
CA PRO A 40 -4.33 10.79 8.43
C PRO A 40 -4.54 9.29 8.69
N GLY A 41 -4.46 8.87 9.95
CA GLY A 41 -4.63 7.46 10.32
C GLY A 41 -3.39 6.58 10.14
N ALA A 42 -2.36 7.00 9.40
CA ALA A 42 -1.15 6.19 9.17
C ALA A 42 -0.42 5.80 10.45
N MET A 43 -0.25 6.75 11.38
CA MET A 43 0.37 6.48 12.68
C MET A 43 -0.47 5.51 13.53
N GLN A 44 -1.79 5.65 13.51
CA GLN A 44 -2.70 4.76 14.23
C GLN A 44 -2.70 3.35 13.65
N ALA A 45 -2.72 3.23 12.32
CA ALA A 45 -2.58 1.96 11.61
C ALA A 45 -1.25 1.27 11.96
N GLN A 46 -0.14 2.00 11.93
CA GLN A 46 1.17 1.46 12.32
C GLN A 46 1.18 0.98 13.77
N GLN A 47 0.64 1.77 14.70
CA GLN A 47 0.57 1.38 16.12
C GLN A 47 -0.31 0.14 16.34
N ALA A 48 -1.44 0.04 15.63
CA ALA A 48 -2.31 -1.13 15.71
C ALA A 48 -1.58 -2.38 15.19
N PHE A 49 -0.90 -2.26 14.05
CA PHE A 49 -0.10 -3.35 13.48
C PHE A 49 1.02 -3.79 14.42
N ASP A 50 1.77 -2.86 15.01
CA ASP A 50 2.85 -3.15 15.95
C ASP A 50 2.35 -3.89 17.20
N GLN A 51 1.16 -3.54 17.69
CA GLN A 51 0.51 -4.23 18.81
C GLN A 51 0.14 -5.67 18.45
N ASP A 52 -0.43 -5.88 17.27
CA ASP A 52 -0.77 -7.22 16.79
C ASP A 52 0.51 -8.07 16.63
N MET A 53 1.58 -7.51 16.06
CA MET A 53 2.87 -8.21 15.90
C MET A 53 3.51 -8.58 17.24
N GLU A 54 3.40 -7.73 18.26
CA GLU A 54 3.90 -8.04 19.59
C GLU A 54 3.11 -9.18 20.24
N ARG A 55 1.78 -9.21 20.05
CA ARG A 55 0.94 -10.33 20.52
C ARG A 55 1.31 -11.64 19.83
N TYR A 56 1.53 -11.63 18.52
CA TYR A 56 1.95 -12.81 17.76
C TYR A 56 3.32 -13.30 18.22
N ARG A 57 4.28 -12.40 18.43
CA ARG A 57 5.61 -12.75 18.97
C ARG A 57 5.51 -13.42 20.34
N GLN A 58 4.67 -12.89 21.24
CA GLN A 58 4.46 -13.47 22.56
C GLN A 58 3.81 -14.87 22.48
N GLU A 59 2.86 -15.06 21.56
CA GLU A 59 2.23 -16.36 21.33
C GLU A 59 3.24 -17.41 20.84
N ILE A 60 4.05 -17.06 19.83
CA ILE A 60 5.11 -17.92 19.30
C ILE A 60 6.12 -18.29 20.40
N GLN A 61 6.57 -17.30 21.20
CA GLN A 61 7.48 -17.54 22.31
C GLN A 61 6.88 -18.52 23.34
N ARG A 62 5.62 -18.33 23.72
CA ARG A 62 4.93 -19.22 24.66
C ARG A 62 4.85 -20.64 24.13
N LEU A 63 4.42 -20.83 22.88
CA LEU A 63 4.29 -22.16 22.27
C LEU A 63 5.66 -22.84 22.10
N GLY A 64 6.68 -22.09 21.70
CA GLY A 64 8.05 -22.59 21.62
C GLY A 64 8.59 -23.06 22.98
N GLN A 65 8.33 -22.28 24.04
CA GLN A 65 8.73 -22.66 25.40
C GLN A 65 7.99 -23.90 25.90
N GLU A 66 6.70 -24.06 25.58
CA GLU A 66 5.92 -25.25 25.91
C GLU A 66 6.49 -26.51 25.22
N LEU A 67 6.85 -26.40 23.95
CA LEU A 67 7.47 -27.47 23.18
C LEU A 67 8.86 -27.84 23.73
N GLU A 68 9.71 -26.85 24.02
CA GLU A 68 11.03 -27.07 24.63
C GLU A 68 10.93 -27.80 25.97
N ASN A 69 10.00 -27.37 26.84
CA ASN A 69 9.77 -28.02 28.13
C ASN A 69 9.34 -29.49 27.99
N LEU A 70 8.53 -29.81 26.98
CA LEU A 70 8.08 -31.17 26.70
C LEU A 70 9.26 -32.06 26.26
N ILE A 71 10.10 -31.54 25.36
CA ILE A 71 11.31 -32.21 24.89
C ILE A 71 12.29 -32.45 26.06
N ASP A 72 12.56 -31.44 26.88
CA ASP A 72 13.45 -31.53 28.03
C ASP A 72 12.93 -32.50 29.10
N SER A 73 11.61 -32.55 29.30
CA SER A 73 11.00 -33.52 30.20
C SER A 73 11.18 -34.94 29.67
N TYR A 74 10.95 -35.16 28.38
CA TYR A 74 11.16 -36.47 27.76
C TYR A 74 12.61 -36.93 27.85
N GLN A 75 13.57 -36.06 27.50
CA GLN A 75 14.99 -36.38 27.53
C GLN A 75 15.49 -36.79 28.93
N ARG A 76 14.94 -36.17 29.99
CA ARG A 76 15.27 -36.52 31.39
C ARG A 76 14.66 -37.84 31.85
N GLN A 77 13.50 -38.22 31.32
CA GLN A 77 12.71 -39.36 31.81
C GLN A 77 12.84 -40.61 30.93
N GLN A 78 13.27 -40.49 29.66
CA GLN A 78 13.23 -41.55 28.64
C GLN A 78 13.88 -42.88 29.07
N SER A 79 14.92 -42.85 29.91
CA SER A 79 15.60 -44.05 30.40
C SER A 79 14.79 -44.83 31.44
N ALA A 80 13.83 -44.18 32.11
CA ALA A 80 12.93 -44.77 33.09
C ALA A 80 11.58 -45.21 32.48
N LEU A 81 11.29 -44.82 31.23
CA LEU A 81 10.06 -45.15 30.53
C LEU A 81 10.13 -46.55 29.90
N ASN A 82 8.99 -47.25 29.91
CA ASN A 82 8.80 -48.46 29.11
C ASN A 82 8.59 -48.09 27.62
N PRO A 83 8.64 -49.05 26.68
CA PRO A 83 8.52 -48.76 25.25
C PRO A 83 7.23 -48.03 24.85
N GLU A 84 6.09 -48.44 25.39
CA GLU A 84 4.78 -47.85 25.10
C GLU A 84 4.71 -46.38 25.57
N ALA A 85 5.16 -46.10 26.80
CA ALA A 85 5.20 -44.75 27.33
C ALA A 85 6.16 -43.83 26.57
N ARG A 86 7.29 -44.36 26.06
CA ARG A 86 8.18 -43.60 25.16
C ARG A 86 7.47 -43.22 23.87
N GLU A 87 6.83 -44.19 23.21
CA GLU A 87 6.12 -43.94 21.96
C GLU A 87 5.04 -42.87 22.12
N ILE A 88 4.24 -42.92 23.19
CA ILE A 88 3.23 -41.89 23.48
C ILE A 88 3.85 -40.50 23.63
N ARG A 89 4.96 -40.38 24.36
CA ARG A 89 5.66 -39.09 24.56
C ARG A 89 6.25 -38.55 23.27
N GLU A 90 6.84 -39.41 22.45
CA GLU A 90 7.37 -39.00 21.15
C GLU A 90 6.25 -38.58 20.18
N GLN A 91 5.09 -39.25 20.21
CA GLN A 91 3.92 -38.83 19.44
C GLN A 91 3.40 -37.47 19.92
N GLU A 92 3.34 -37.24 21.24
CA GLU A 92 2.95 -35.95 21.84
C GLU A 92 3.88 -34.82 21.37
N ILE A 93 5.21 -35.04 21.40
CA ILE A 93 6.21 -34.09 20.92
C ILE A 93 6.01 -33.79 19.44
N ARG A 94 5.94 -34.82 18.57
CA ARG A 94 5.75 -34.63 17.13
C ARG A 94 4.47 -33.85 16.81
N LEU A 95 3.38 -34.14 17.53
CA LEU A 95 2.13 -33.41 17.39
C LEU A 95 2.30 -31.93 17.77
N LYS A 96 2.99 -31.64 18.88
CA LYS A 96 3.26 -30.27 19.32
C LYS A 96 4.20 -29.51 18.38
N GLU A 97 5.21 -30.17 17.83
CA GLU A 97 6.08 -29.60 16.79
C GLU A 97 5.27 -29.20 15.55
N THR A 98 4.38 -30.08 15.10
CA THR A 98 3.51 -29.82 13.94
C THR A 98 2.57 -28.65 14.21
N GLN A 99 1.92 -28.63 15.38
CA GLN A 99 1.03 -27.55 15.78
C GLN A 99 1.77 -26.21 15.91
N PHE A 100 3.00 -26.22 16.43
CA PHE A 100 3.82 -25.02 16.53
C PHE A 100 4.15 -24.44 15.14
N GLN A 101 4.61 -25.29 14.22
CA GLN A 101 4.92 -24.87 12.85
C GLN A 101 3.69 -24.31 12.14
N GLN A 102 2.55 -25.02 12.21
CA GLN A 102 1.29 -24.56 11.64
C GLN A 102 0.86 -23.21 12.22
N ARG A 103 0.97 -23.02 13.54
CA ARG A 103 0.59 -21.76 14.16
C ARG A 103 1.50 -20.59 13.77
N VAL A 104 2.79 -20.83 13.57
CA VAL A 104 3.71 -19.81 13.04
C VAL A 104 3.29 -19.38 11.64
N GLU A 105 3.01 -20.34 10.74
CA GLU A 105 2.54 -20.05 9.38
C GLU A 105 1.20 -19.31 9.37
N GLU A 106 0.25 -19.71 10.23
CA GLU A 106 -1.03 -19.02 10.42
C GLU A 106 -0.83 -17.56 10.85
N LEU A 107 0.02 -17.32 11.85
CA LEU A 107 0.30 -15.97 12.34
C LEU A 107 1.00 -15.09 11.31
N GLU A 108 1.84 -15.66 10.44
CA GLU A 108 2.43 -14.94 9.30
C GLU A 108 1.38 -14.53 8.27
N MET A 109 0.41 -15.41 7.98
CA MET A 109 -0.72 -15.07 7.11
C MET A 109 -1.64 -14.01 7.73
N GLU A 110 -2.01 -14.18 9.00
CA GLU A 110 -2.80 -13.21 9.76
C GLU A 110 -2.10 -11.84 9.78
N ALA A 111 -0.76 -11.80 9.92
CA ALA A 111 0.01 -10.56 9.86
C ALA A 111 -0.10 -9.87 8.51
N ALA A 112 0.01 -10.60 7.40
CA ALA A 112 -0.13 -10.05 6.07
C ALA A 112 -1.55 -9.50 5.81
N GLU A 113 -2.57 -10.26 6.20
CA GLU A 113 -3.97 -9.83 6.12
C GLU A 113 -4.21 -8.57 6.95
N ARG A 114 -3.71 -8.55 8.18
CA ARG A 114 -3.87 -7.41 9.08
C ARG A 114 -3.19 -6.15 8.57
N GLN A 115 -1.98 -6.30 7.98
CA GLN A 115 -1.30 -5.18 7.35
C GLN A 115 -2.13 -4.60 6.21
N GLN A 116 -2.71 -5.47 5.36
CA GLN A 116 -3.56 -5.04 4.26
C GLN A 116 -4.81 -4.31 4.78
N GLU A 117 -5.54 -4.90 5.73
CA GLU A 117 -6.76 -4.29 6.30
C GLU A 117 -6.54 -2.90 6.88
N LEU A 118 -5.39 -2.68 7.53
CA LEU A 118 -5.05 -1.41 8.16
C LEU A 118 -4.65 -0.33 7.16
N VAL A 119 -4.00 -0.73 6.05
CA VAL A 119 -3.44 0.19 5.06
C VAL A 119 -4.42 0.49 3.91
N GLU A 120 -5.28 -0.47 3.54
CA GLU A 120 -6.26 -0.35 2.46
C GLU A 120 -7.13 0.91 2.52
N PRO A 121 -7.75 1.30 3.65
CA PRO A 121 -8.55 2.52 3.71
C PRO A 121 -7.72 3.79 3.45
N ILE A 122 -6.47 3.82 3.92
CA ILE A 122 -5.56 4.96 3.70
C ILE A 122 -5.18 5.06 2.22
N LEU A 123 -4.91 3.93 1.57
CA LEU A 123 -4.64 3.88 0.13
C LEU A 123 -5.85 4.32 -0.69
N GLN A 124 -7.06 3.98 -0.25
CA GLN A 124 -8.29 4.42 -0.91
C GLN A 124 -8.46 5.94 -0.83
N GLU A 125 -8.31 6.53 0.36
CA GLU A 125 -8.37 7.99 0.54
C GLU A 125 -7.28 8.71 -0.28
N MET A 126 -6.06 8.16 -0.29
CA MET A 126 -4.96 8.65 -1.11
C MET A 126 -5.31 8.64 -2.59
N THR A 127 -5.87 7.53 -3.08
CA THR A 127 -6.28 7.39 -4.49
C THR A 127 -7.35 8.42 -4.86
N ASP A 128 -8.35 8.60 -4.00
CA ASP A 128 -9.42 9.57 -4.22
C ASP A 128 -8.90 11.02 -4.22
N ALA A 129 -7.96 11.35 -3.32
CA ALA A 129 -7.31 12.65 -3.27
C ALA A 129 -6.48 12.93 -4.54
N ILE A 130 -5.70 11.95 -5.00
CA ILE A 130 -4.90 12.05 -6.24
C ILE A 130 -5.82 12.25 -7.44
N GLU A 131 -6.91 11.49 -7.54
CA GLU A 131 -7.84 11.58 -8.67
C GLU A 131 -8.58 12.93 -8.70
N SER A 132 -8.95 13.46 -7.52
CA SER A 132 -9.54 14.80 -7.38
C SER A 132 -8.56 15.89 -7.85
N ILE A 133 -7.30 15.84 -7.41
CA ILE A 133 -6.25 16.78 -7.85
C ILE A 133 -5.97 16.64 -9.36
N ARG A 134 -5.93 15.40 -9.87
CA ARG A 134 -5.73 15.12 -11.29
C ARG A 134 -6.80 15.80 -12.14
N SER A 135 -8.06 15.61 -11.76
CA SER A 135 -9.23 16.16 -12.45
C SER A 135 -9.26 17.69 -12.38
N GLU A 136 -9.14 18.28 -11.17
CA GLU A 136 -9.17 19.73 -10.96
C GLU A 136 -8.01 20.46 -11.67
N GLY A 137 -6.81 19.86 -11.62
CA GLY A 137 -5.61 20.40 -12.26
C GLY A 137 -5.54 20.18 -13.77
N ASN A 138 -6.48 19.42 -14.34
CA ASN A 138 -6.49 18.94 -15.72
C ASN A 138 -5.20 18.18 -16.08
N TYR A 139 -4.70 17.38 -15.15
CA TYR A 139 -3.57 16.48 -15.39
C TYR A 139 -4.03 15.27 -16.20
N ALA A 140 -3.34 15.01 -17.31
CA ALA A 140 -3.54 13.81 -18.09
C ALA A 140 -3.03 12.57 -17.36
N MET A 141 -1.92 12.70 -16.63
CA MET A 141 -1.29 11.63 -15.86
C MET A 141 -0.57 12.19 -14.62
N ILE A 142 -0.56 11.41 -13.55
CA ILE A 142 0.29 11.63 -12.37
C ILE A 142 1.12 10.37 -12.19
N PHE A 143 2.45 10.54 -12.09
CA PHE A 143 3.39 9.44 -11.91
C PHE A 143 3.82 9.32 -10.44
N ASP A 144 4.01 8.10 -9.96
CA ASP A 144 4.62 7.87 -8.65
C ASP A 144 6.14 7.81 -8.79
N ALA A 145 6.85 8.59 -7.99
CA ALA A 145 8.30 8.76 -7.94
C ALA A 145 9.01 7.94 -6.84
N ALA A 146 8.26 7.35 -5.88
CA ALA A 146 8.81 6.74 -4.67
C ALA A 146 9.91 5.70 -4.93
N GLN A 147 9.82 4.94 -6.03
CA GLN A 147 10.78 3.90 -6.40
C GLN A 147 11.86 4.34 -7.40
N ARG A 148 12.23 5.64 -7.42
CA ARG A 148 13.20 6.21 -8.39
C ARG A 148 12.80 6.02 -9.86
N SER A 149 11.51 5.90 -10.11
CA SER A 149 10.91 5.87 -11.46
C SER A 149 11.18 7.16 -12.24
N ILE A 150 11.47 8.26 -11.54
CA ILE A 150 11.82 9.56 -12.09
C ILE A 150 13.26 9.90 -11.71
N ILE A 151 14.14 10.07 -12.71
CA ILE A 151 15.55 10.42 -12.52
C ILE A 151 15.73 11.92 -12.30
N ALA A 152 14.96 12.73 -13.04
CA ALA A 152 14.93 14.18 -12.92
C ALA A 152 13.60 14.70 -13.49
N ALA A 153 12.98 15.66 -12.81
CA ALA A 153 11.81 16.38 -13.26
C ALA A 153 11.88 17.83 -12.75
N ASP A 154 11.11 18.71 -13.38
CA ASP A 154 10.90 20.05 -12.84
C ASP A 154 10.17 19.94 -11.49
N PRO A 155 10.71 20.46 -10.37
CA PRO A 155 10.05 20.40 -9.06
C PRO A 155 8.66 21.05 -9.05
N ALA A 156 8.36 21.96 -9.98
CA ALA A 156 7.02 22.54 -10.11
C ALA A 156 5.94 21.53 -10.54
N LEU A 157 6.33 20.33 -10.98
CA LEU A 157 5.42 19.23 -11.33
C LEU A 157 5.16 18.28 -10.15
N ASP A 158 5.81 18.51 -9.00
CA ASP A 158 5.61 17.73 -7.79
C ASP A 158 4.30 18.13 -7.11
N LEU A 159 3.41 17.15 -6.93
CA LEU A 159 2.10 17.32 -6.31
C LEU A 159 2.04 16.70 -4.90
N THR A 160 3.14 16.16 -4.37
CA THR A 160 3.20 15.43 -3.10
C THR A 160 2.57 16.23 -1.95
N ASP A 161 3.03 17.46 -1.74
CA ASP A 161 2.52 18.34 -0.68
C ASP A 161 1.04 18.71 -0.88
N GLU A 162 0.59 18.82 -2.13
CA GLU A 162 -0.81 19.12 -2.42
C GLU A 162 -1.72 17.94 -2.09
N VAL A 163 -1.29 16.71 -2.38
CA VAL A 163 -2.02 15.49 -1.99
C VAL A 163 -2.09 15.38 -0.46
N ILE A 164 -0.99 15.61 0.25
CA ILE A 164 -0.97 15.57 1.72
C ILE A 164 -1.95 16.59 2.30
N ARG A 165 -1.94 17.83 1.80
CA ARG A 165 -2.92 18.85 2.22
C ARG A 165 -4.35 18.43 1.95
N ARG A 166 -4.63 17.82 0.79
CA ARG A 166 -5.96 17.35 0.42
C ARG A 166 -6.46 16.27 1.38
N LEU A 167 -5.61 15.31 1.73
CA LEU A 167 -5.95 14.24 2.67
C LEU A 167 -6.30 14.78 4.05
N GLN A 168 -5.50 15.71 4.58
CA GLN A 168 -5.77 16.37 5.85
C GLN A 168 -7.13 17.10 5.84
N GLN A 169 -7.43 17.83 4.76
CA GLN A 169 -8.71 18.53 4.61
C GLN A 169 -9.92 17.59 4.51
N ASN A 170 -9.77 16.42 3.88
CA ASN A 170 -10.85 15.44 3.81
C ASN A 170 -11.12 14.83 5.19
N SER A 171 -10.07 14.44 5.91
CA SER A 171 -10.19 13.92 7.28
C SER A 171 -10.82 14.90 8.27
N ASP A 172 -10.52 16.20 8.15
CA ASP A 172 -11.12 17.25 8.98
C ASP A 172 -12.62 17.48 8.70
N ARG A 173 -13.12 17.12 7.51
CA ARG A 173 -14.54 17.25 7.14
C ARG A 173 -15.39 16.09 7.63
N ASP A 174 -14.78 14.92 7.77
CA ASP A 174 -15.45 13.67 8.14
C ASP A 174 -15.50 13.44 9.66
N ASN A 175 -14.81 14.28 10.45
CA ASN A 175 -14.86 14.35 11.93
C ASN A 175 -15.82 15.43 12.44
#